data_AF-A0A6A3Y1D2-F1
#
_entry.id   AF-A0A6A3Y1D2-F1
#
_cell.length_a   1.000
_cell.length_b   1.000
_cell.length_c   1.000
_cell.angle_alpha   90.00
_cell.angle_beta   90.00
_cell.angle_gamma   90.00
#
_symmetry.space_group_name_H-M   'P 1'
#
loop_
_entity.id
_entity.type
_entity.pdbx_description
1 polymer ?
#
loop_
_entity_poly.entity_id
_entity_poly.type
_entity_poly.pdbx_seq_one_letter_code
_entity_poly.pdbx_strand_id
1 'polypeptide(L)'
;MYTWYFPKGRQGVSGHRHFWEYAIIWTDTPSPDNSTFLGISMSAGVGHGKQTPVLLKYMDGTSVKLESHYSVLGNKAALDLTKDSGDFQDLITWGQLPVPARDALNGDAFDVTYFFNKFEMPLKDSVFMNILNKAYPW
;
A
#
# COMPACT_ATOMS: atom_id res chain seq x y z
N MET A 1 7.77 2.51 0.60
CA MET A 1 6.31 2.27 0.56
C MET A 1 5.81 2.76 -0.79
N TYR A 2 5.06 1.92 -1.49
CA TYR A 2 4.35 2.24 -2.73
C TYR A 2 2.87 2.37 -2.39
N THR A 3 2.17 3.31 -3.03
CA THR A 3 0.75 3.52 -2.80
C THR A 3 0.01 3.78 -4.10
N TRP A 4 -1.22 3.27 -4.18
CA TRP A 4 -2.10 3.41 -5.32
C TRP A 4 -3.38 4.10 -4.89
N TYR A 5 -3.80 5.08 -5.69
CA TYR A 5 -5.07 5.76 -5.54
C TYR A 5 -6.11 5.18 -6.50
N PHE A 6 -7.29 4.89 -5.96
CA PHE A 6 -8.47 4.53 -6.73
C PHE A 6 -9.58 5.55 -6.46
N PRO A 7 -10.30 6.04 -7.50
CA PRO A 7 -11.40 6.99 -7.32
C PRO A 7 -12.53 6.47 -6.42
N LYS A 8 -12.69 5.14 -6.34
CA LYS A 8 -13.66 4.44 -5.50
C LYS A 8 -13.04 3.17 -4.92
N GLY A 9 -13.39 2.84 -3.69
CA GLY A 9 -13.01 1.62 -2.99
C GLY A 9 -14.22 0.75 -2.72
N ARG A 10 -14.03 -0.57 -2.82
CA ARG A 10 -15.05 -1.53 -2.39
C ARG A 10 -14.92 -1.77 -0.89
N GLN A 11 -16.00 -1.51 -0.16
CA GLN A 11 -16.13 -1.73 1.28
C GLN A 11 -17.60 -2.01 1.58
N GLY A 12 -17.90 -3.15 2.20
CA GLY A 12 -19.30 -3.57 2.37
C GLY A 12 -20.04 -3.65 1.04
N VAL A 13 -21.32 -3.25 1.07
CA VAL A 13 -22.23 -3.29 -0.09
C VAL A 13 -22.12 -2.00 -0.94
N SER A 14 -21.94 -0.84 -0.30
CA SER A 14 -21.99 0.44 -1.00
C SER A 14 -20.63 0.92 -1.52
N GLY A 15 -19.52 0.47 -0.91
CA GLY A 15 -18.22 1.09 -1.11
C GLY A 15 -18.18 2.55 -0.63
N HIS A 16 -17.10 3.24 -1.00
CA HIS A 16 -16.93 4.67 -0.76
C HIS A 16 -16.05 5.31 -1.85
N ARG A 17 -16.13 6.64 -1.97
CA ARG A 17 -15.20 7.44 -2.77
C ARG A 17 -13.83 7.44 -2.10
N HIS A 18 -12.76 7.63 -2.89
CA HIS A 18 -11.36 7.70 -2.47
C HIS A 18 -10.91 6.43 -1.74
N PHE A 19 -9.98 5.71 -2.37
CA PHE A 19 -9.44 4.51 -1.78
C PHE A 19 -7.96 4.42 -2.05
N TRP A 20 -7.23 4.01 -1.02
CA TRP A 20 -5.80 3.90 -1.04
C TRP A 20 -5.41 2.47 -0.69
N GLU A 21 -4.54 1.91 -1.52
CA GLU A 21 -3.81 0.69 -1.19
C GLU A 21 -2.33 1.02 -1.08
N TYR A 22 -1.59 0.18 -0.36
CA TYR A 22 -0.15 0.34 -0.26
C TYR A 22 0.57 -0.98 -0.05
N ALA A 23 1.82 -0.99 -0.49
CA ALA A 23 2.79 -2.03 -0.22
C ALA A 23 4.07 -1.42 0.37
N ILE A 24 4.68 -2.11 1.32
CA ILE A 24 5.92 -1.73 1.99
C ILE A 24 6.93 -2.81 1.67
N ILE A 25 7.92 -2.45 0.88
CA ILE A 25 9.08 -3.28 0.59
C ILE A 25 10.09 -3.05 1.71
N TRP A 26 10.45 -4.12 2.42
CA TRP A 26 11.47 -4.09 3.46
C TRP A 26 12.77 -4.62 2.89
N THR A 27 13.83 -3.86 3.11
CA THR A 27 15.15 -4.15 2.59
C THR A 27 16.19 -4.04 3.71
N ASP A 28 17.33 -4.68 3.54
CA ASP A 28 18.42 -4.69 4.52
C ASP A 28 19.16 -3.36 4.64
N THR A 29 19.18 -2.57 3.57
CA THR A 29 19.86 -1.29 3.50
C THR A 29 19.03 -0.25 2.75
N PRO A 30 19.26 1.05 2.99
CA PRO A 30 18.65 2.11 2.18
C PRO A 30 19.36 2.32 0.84
N SER A 31 20.40 1.55 0.51
CA SER A 31 21.20 1.74 -0.71
C SER A 31 20.46 1.19 -1.92
N PRO A 32 20.11 2.02 -2.92
CA PRO A 32 19.33 1.58 -4.08
C PRO A 32 20.05 0.53 -4.93
N ASP A 33 21.39 0.61 -5.00
CA ASP A 33 22.20 -0.25 -5.87
C ASP A 33 22.72 -1.50 -5.15
N ASN A 34 22.57 -1.58 -3.84
CA ASN A 34 23.12 -2.67 -3.03
C ASN A 34 22.21 -2.98 -1.84
N SER A 35 21.02 -3.48 -2.15
CA SER A 35 20.09 -3.90 -1.13
C SER A 35 19.39 -5.21 -1.49
N THR A 36 19.23 -6.04 -0.48
CA THR A 36 18.50 -7.30 -0.53
C THR A 36 17.06 -7.08 -0.13
N PHE A 37 16.15 -7.58 -0.95
CA PHE A 37 14.75 -7.65 -0.61
C PHE A 37 14.51 -8.68 0.52
N LEU A 38 14.01 -8.21 1.68
CA LEU A 38 13.80 -9.05 2.87
C LEU A 38 12.35 -9.53 3.02
N GLY A 39 11.41 -8.71 2.57
CA GLY A 39 9.99 -9.04 2.63
C GLY A 39 9.09 -7.89 2.29
N ILE A 40 7.79 -8.13 2.44
CA ILE A 40 6.75 -7.17 2.09
C ILE A 40 5.65 -7.14 3.14
N SER A 41 5.11 -5.94 3.35
CA SER A 41 3.83 -5.75 4.04
C SER A 41 2.84 -5.02 3.15
N MET A 42 1.55 -5.32 3.26
CA MET A 42 0.52 -4.82 2.35
C MET A 42 -0.70 -4.33 3.13
N SER A 43 -1.42 -3.36 2.56
CA SER A 43 -2.79 -3.05 2.99
C SER A 43 -3.68 -4.27 2.77
N ALA A 44 -4.17 -4.87 3.85
CA ALA A 44 -4.99 -6.08 3.80
C ALA A 44 -6.42 -5.83 4.22
N GLY A 45 -7.28 -6.83 3.98
CA GLY A 45 -8.67 -6.83 4.44
C GLY A 45 -8.78 -6.54 5.94
N VAL A 46 -7.91 -7.18 6.74
CA VAL A 46 -7.78 -6.95 8.17
C VAL A 46 -6.31 -6.72 8.50
N GLY A 47 -6.02 -5.67 9.26
CA GLY A 47 -4.65 -5.32 9.65
C GLY A 47 -3.73 -5.13 8.44
N HIS A 48 -2.61 -5.87 8.44
CA HIS A 48 -1.59 -5.81 7.40
C HIS A 48 -1.22 -7.22 6.95
N GLY A 49 -1.25 -7.46 5.65
CA GLY A 49 -0.67 -8.66 5.06
C GLY A 49 0.84 -8.57 5.18
N LYS A 50 1.53 -9.65 5.54
CA LYS A 50 2.98 -9.66 5.79
C LYS A 50 3.54 -10.96 5.24
N GLN A 51 4.68 -10.88 4.55
CA GLN A 51 5.38 -12.06 4.06
C GLN A 51 6.90 -11.85 4.10
N THR A 52 7.57 -12.71 4.87
CA THR A 52 9.02 -12.72 5.09
C THR A 52 9.53 -14.18 5.18
N PRO A 53 10.36 -14.66 4.24
CA PRO A 53 10.71 -14.07 2.93
C PRO A 53 9.56 -14.21 1.92
N VAL A 54 9.56 -13.41 0.84
CA VAL A 54 8.63 -13.62 -0.27
C VAL A 54 9.08 -14.79 -1.14
N LEU A 55 8.13 -15.66 -1.48
CA LEU A 55 8.38 -16.81 -2.34
C LEU A 55 8.61 -16.37 -3.79
N LEU A 56 9.60 -16.98 -4.47
CA LEU A 56 9.97 -16.65 -5.85
C LEU A 56 8.82 -16.69 -6.86
N LYS A 57 7.79 -17.52 -6.63
CA LYS A 57 6.60 -17.60 -7.49
C LYS A 57 5.81 -16.27 -7.57
N TYR A 58 5.99 -15.39 -6.60
CA TYR A 58 5.40 -14.06 -6.52
C TYR A 58 6.36 -12.95 -6.98
N MET A 59 7.52 -13.31 -7.53
CA MET A 59 8.51 -12.34 -8.02
C MET A 59 8.60 -12.44 -9.55
N ASP A 60 8.91 -11.31 -10.17
CA ASP A 60 9.39 -11.19 -11.56
C ASP A 60 10.67 -10.34 -11.55
N GLY A 61 11.82 -11.00 -11.65
CA GLY A 61 13.12 -10.39 -11.38
C GLY A 61 13.17 -9.81 -9.95
N THR A 62 13.32 -8.49 -9.86
CA THR A 62 13.33 -7.74 -8.59
C THR A 62 11.96 -7.18 -8.19
N SER A 63 10.93 -7.40 -8.99
CA SER A 63 9.58 -6.88 -8.77
C SER A 63 8.70 -7.91 -8.09
N VAL A 64 7.98 -7.50 -7.05
CA VAL A 64 6.95 -8.32 -6.40
C VAL A 64 5.62 -8.16 -7.16
N LYS A 65 4.93 -9.27 -7.38
CA LYS A 65 3.63 -9.31 -8.07
C LYS A 65 2.50 -9.21 -7.05
N LEU A 66 1.64 -8.21 -7.26
CA LEU A 66 0.55 -7.86 -6.37
C LEU A 66 -0.78 -7.87 -7.13
N GLU A 67 -1.83 -8.27 -6.45
CA GLU A 67 -3.20 -8.12 -6.93
C GLU A 67 -4.04 -7.32 -5.94
N SER A 68 -4.87 -6.42 -6.47
CA SER A 68 -5.97 -5.82 -5.74
C SER A 68 -7.19 -6.71 -5.88
N HIS A 69 -7.66 -7.26 -4.77
CA HIS A 69 -8.79 -8.18 -4.73
C HIS A 69 -9.80 -7.75 -3.66
N TYR A 70 -10.97 -8.38 -3.63
CA TYR A 70 -11.92 -8.17 -2.54
C TYR A 70 -11.73 -9.22 -1.44
N SER A 71 -11.25 -8.78 -0.28
CA SER A 71 -11.11 -9.60 0.90
C SER A 71 -12.46 -9.80 1.57
N VAL A 72 -12.96 -11.04 1.56
CA VAL A 72 -14.21 -11.42 2.26
C VAL A 72 -14.07 -11.21 3.77
N LEU A 73 -12.91 -11.57 4.34
CA LEU A 73 -12.64 -11.41 5.77
C LEU A 73 -12.63 -9.94 6.20
N GLY A 74 -12.02 -9.06 5.41
CA GLY A 74 -12.01 -7.61 5.65
C GLY A 74 -13.26 -6.88 5.20
N ASN A 75 -14.14 -7.57 4.46
CA ASN A 75 -15.29 -6.99 3.75
C ASN A 75 -14.91 -5.76 2.90
N LYS A 76 -13.73 -5.81 2.27
CA LYS A 76 -13.14 -4.65 1.57
C LYS A 76 -12.08 -5.02 0.54
N ALA A 77 -11.76 -4.09 -0.36
CA ALA A 77 -10.62 -4.20 -1.26
C ALA A 77 -9.31 -4.28 -0.47
N ALA A 78 -8.38 -5.12 -0.94
CA ALA A 78 -7.13 -5.42 -0.29
C ALA A 78 -6.07 -5.86 -1.29
N LEU A 79 -4.80 -5.67 -0.93
CA LEU A 79 -3.68 -6.21 -1.66
C LEU A 79 -3.30 -7.60 -1.15
N ASP A 80 -2.91 -8.46 -2.08
CA ASP A 80 -2.27 -9.75 -1.80
C ASP A 80 -1.18 -10.06 -2.84
N LEU A 81 -0.37 -11.08 -2.55
CA LEU A 81 0.63 -11.62 -3.47
C LEU A 81 -0.03 -12.51 -4.52
N THR A 82 0.33 -12.30 -5.78
CA THR A 82 -0.23 -13.07 -6.89
C THR A 82 0.84 -13.73 -7.76
N LYS A 83 0.46 -14.83 -8.43
CA LYS A 83 1.32 -15.48 -9.42
C LYS A 83 1.18 -14.85 -10.79
N ASP A 84 0.10 -14.12 -11.02
CA ASP A 84 -0.23 -13.52 -12.30
C ASP A 84 0.65 -12.30 -12.54
N SER A 85 1.01 -12.07 -13.80
CA SER A 85 1.74 -10.87 -14.19
C SER A 85 0.82 -9.65 -14.07
N GLY A 86 1.37 -8.55 -13.58
CA GLY A 86 0.71 -7.25 -13.56
C GLY A 86 1.39 -6.25 -14.47
N ASP A 87 1.02 -4.99 -14.32
CA ASP A 87 1.60 -3.86 -15.05
C ASP A 87 2.34 -2.91 -14.10
N PHE A 88 3.25 -2.13 -14.66
CA PHE A 88 3.87 -0.99 -13.97
C PHE A 88 3.07 0.29 -14.20
N GLN A 89 3.20 1.23 -13.27
CA GLN A 89 2.65 2.58 -13.39
C GLN A 89 3.80 3.58 -13.30
N ASP A 90 3.61 4.75 -13.90
CA ASP A 90 4.57 5.85 -13.76
C ASP A 90 4.71 6.24 -12.29
N LEU A 91 5.92 6.07 -11.76
CA LEU A 91 6.21 6.34 -10.36
C LEU A 91 6.55 7.82 -10.16
N ILE A 92 5.84 8.46 -9.23
CA ILE A 92 6.23 9.73 -8.64
C ILE A 92 6.46 9.54 -7.15
N THR A 93 7.66 9.91 -6.68
CA THR A 93 8.00 9.79 -5.26
C THR A 93 7.53 11.00 -4.47
N TRP A 94 7.33 10.83 -3.16
CA TRP A 94 6.95 11.92 -2.25
C TRP A 94 7.91 13.12 -2.33
N GLY A 95 9.22 12.86 -2.48
CA GLY A 95 10.23 13.90 -2.61
C GLY A 95 10.15 14.69 -3.93
N GLN A 96 9.67 14.07 -5.00
CA GLN A 96 9.51 14.67 -6.32
C GLN A 96 8.23 15.52 -6.47
N LEU A 97 7.23 15.32 -5.59
CA LEU A 97 6.00 16.10 -5.63
C LEU A 97 6.26 17.59 -5.33
N PRO A 98 5.60 18.52 -6.05
CA PRO A 98 5.65 19.92 -5.70
C PRO A 98 4.93 20.15 -4.36
N VAL A 99 5.32 21.22 -3.66
CA VAL A 99 4.78 21.55 -2.32
C VAL A 99 3.25 21.53 -2.28
N PRO A 100 2.50 22.16 -3.22
CA PRO A 100 1.04 22.13 -3.19
C PRO A 100 0.43 20.72 -3.28
N ALA A 101 1.09 19.80 -4.00
CA ALA A 101 0.62 18.42 -4.09
C ALA A 101 0.84 17.66 -2.77
N ARG A 102 1.99 17.86 -2.12
CA ARG A 102 2.25 17.31 -0.79
C ARG A 102 1.28 17.87 0.24
N ASP A 103 1.03 19.17 0.24
CA ASP A 103 0.10 19.81 1.17
C ASP A 103 -1.33 19.27 1.00
N ALA A 104 -1.79 19.10 -0.25
CA ALA A 104 -3.09 18.51 -0.53
C ALA A 104 -3.20 17.05 -0.07
N LEU A 105 -2.16 16.24 -0.28
CA LEU A 105 -2.12 14.83 0.15
C LEU A 105 -1.95 14.70 1.67
N ASN A 106 -1.32 15.68 2.33
CA ASN A 106 -1.22 15.78 3.78
C ASN A 106 -2.50 16.31 4.44
N GLY A 107 -3.36 16.98 3.67
CA GLY A 107 -4.67 17.46 4.12
C GLY A 107 -5.68 16.33 4.35
N ASP A 108 -6.95 16.68 4.45
CA ASP A 108 -8.08 15.76 4.63
C ASP A 108 -8.92 15.57 3.36
N ALA A 109 -8.49 16.16 2.23
CA ALA A 109 -9.22 16.15 0.97
C ALA A 109 -9.50 14.75 0.42
N PHE A 110 -8.69 13.76 0.80
CA PHE A 110 -8.82 12.35 0.41
C PHE A 110 -9.17 11.43 1.60
N ASP A 111 -9.37 11.99 2.78
CA ASP A 111 -9.70 11.22 3.98
C ASP A 111 -11.18 10.79 3.91
N VAL A 112 -11.43 9.53 4.25
CA VAL A 112 -12.77 8.95 4.24
C VAL A 112 -13.03 8.24 5.55
N THR A 113 -14.13 8.60 6.20
CA THR A 113 -14.65 7.83 7.32
C THR A 113 -15.85 7.00 6.82
N TYR A 114 -15.74 5.69 6.93
CA TYR A 114 -16.82 4.76 6.60
C TYR A 114 -17.10 3.84 7.79
N PHE A 115 -18.27 4.02 8.41
CA PHE A 115 -18.59 3.49 9.74
C PHE A 115 -17.48 3.80 10.76
N PHE A 116 -16.80 2.79 11.29
CA PHE A 116 -15.75 2.92 12.30
C PHE A 116 -14.34 2.94 11.70
N ASN A 117 -14.21 2.85 10.37
CA ASN A 117 -12.93 2.81 9.69
C ASN A 117 -12.59 4.18 9.09
N LYS A 118 -11.34 4.58 9.27
CA LYS A 118 -10.76 5.75 8.62
C LYS A 118 -9.79 5.29 7.53
N PHE A 119 -9.96 5.84 6.33
CA PHE A 119 -9.10 5.64 5.18
C PHE A 119 -8.40 6.95 4.88
N GLU A 120 -7.07 6.95 4.96
CA GLU A 120 -6.24 8.13 4.82
C GLU A 120 -5.12 7.85 3.82
N MET A 121 -4.55 8.91 3.26
CA MET A 121 -3.41 8.79 2.35
C MET A 121 -2.22 8.15 3.09
N PRO A 122 -1.66 7.00 2.62
CA PRO A 122 -0.70 6.22 3.42
C PRO A 122 0.65 6.90 3.66
N LEU A 123 1.07 7.81 2.78
CA LEU A 123 2.32 8.56 2.89
C LEU A 123 2.16 9.91 3.61
N LYS A 124 0.95 10.27 4.03
CA LYS A 124 0.70 11.50 4.81
C LYS A 124 1.53 11.47 6.09
N ASP A 125 2.11 12.61 6.47
CA ASP A 125 3.11 12.70 7.54
C ASP A 125 2.58 12.15 8.88
N SER A 126 1.30 12.37 9.19
CA SER A 126 0.66 11.88 10.41
C SER A 126 0.32 10.38 10.40
N VAL A 127 0.42 9.72 9.24
CA VAL A 127 -0.04 8.34 9.00
C VAL A 127 1.14 7.42 8.72
N PHE A 128 2.13 7.88 7.96
CA PHE A 128 3.21 7.08 7.41
C PHE A 128 3.96 6.24 8.45
N MET A 129 4.45 6.87 9.53
CA MET A 129 5.20 6.16 10.56
C MET A 129 4.35 5.16 11.35
N ASN A 130 3.08 5.47 11.56
CA ASN A 130 2.14 4.56 12.22
C ASN A 130 1.89 3.31 11.37
N ILE A 131 1.74 3.47 10.05
CA ILE A 131 1.62 2.35 9.12
C ILE A 131 2.90 1.50 9.16
N LEU A 132 4.09 2.11 9.04
CA LEU A 132 5.36 1.38 9.08
C LEU A 132 5.48 0.52 10.35
N ASN A 133 5.19 1.11 11.51
CA ASN A 133 5.31 0.41 12.80
C ASN A 133 4.34 -0.78 12.90
N LYS A 134 3.07 -0.62 12.49
CA LYS A 134 2.08 -1.70 12.55
C LYS A 134 2.34 -2.79 11.51
N ALA A 135 2.85 -2.39 10.36
CA ALA A 135 3.12 -3.28 9.24
C ALA A 135 4.48 -3.97 9.34
N TYR A 136 5.36 -3.58 10.26
CA TYR A 136 6.66 -4.20 10.44
C TYR A 136 6.53 -5.73 10.64
N PRO A 137 7.22 -6.57 9.84
CA PRO A 137 6.97 -8.02 9.79
C PRO A 137 7.86 -8.86 10.69
N TRP A 138 8.61 -8.25 11.60
CA TRP A 138 9.45 -8.89 12.63
C TRP A 138 9.14 -8.34 14.01
#